data_AF-A0A087NBT0-F1
#
_entry.id   AF-A0A087NBT0-F1
#
_cell.length_a   1.000
_cell.length_b   1.000
_cell.length_c   1.000
_cell.angle_alpha   90.00
_cell.angle_beta   90.00
_cell.angle_gamma   90.00
#
_symmetry.space_group_name_H-M   'P 1'
#
loop_
_entity.id
_entity.type
_entity.pdbx_description
1 polymer ?
#
loop_
_entity_poly.entity_id
_entity_poly.type
_entity_poly.pdbx_seq_one_letter_code
_entity_poly.pdbx_strand_id
1 'polypeptide(L)' 'MEYATLSTSRGTGWGDNRAGPSESVSTHVTARRLVTPDEIMRMPADTLLLLRQGERPLWASKVRYYDQREFAGLFDPA' A
#
# COMPACT_ATOMS: atom_id res chain seq x y z
N MET A 1 7.30 0.98 2.54
CA MET A 1 8.25 1.97 3.09
C MET A 1 8.95 1.29 4.23
N GLU A 2 10.17 0.87 3.98
CA GLU A 2 11.08 0.43 5.04
C GLU A 2 11.76 1.67 5.63
N TYR A 3 11.88 1.71 6.95
CA TYR A 3 12.78 2.67 7.59
C TYR A 3 13.57 1.93 8.66
N ALA A 4 14.87 2.24 8.71
CA ALA A 4 15.81 1.69 9.67
C ALA A 4 16.12 2.76 10.72
N THR A 5 16.02 2.39 11.99
CA THR A 5 16.48 3.24 13.10
C THR A 5 17.84 2.75 13.55
N LEU A 6 18.83 3.65 13.56
CA LEU A 6 20.18 3.40 14.08
C LEU A 6 20.22 3.90 15.52
N SER A 7 20.48 3.00 16.47
CA SER A 7 20.69 3.33 17.88
C SER A 7 22.13 3.08 18.25
N THR A 8 22.80 4.08 18.83
CA THR A 8 24.13 3.93 19.41
C THR A 8 24.05 4.18 20.91
N SER A 9 24.57 3.25 21.71
CA SER A 9 24.64 3.40 23.16
C SER A 9 26.09 3.34 23.60
N ARG A 10 26.48 4.24 24.50
CA ARG A 10 27.81 4.25 25.12
C ARG A 10 27.67 3.71 26.53
N GLY A 11 28.35 2.61 26.83
CA GLY A 11 28.32 2.04 28.17
C GLY A 11 29.13 2.89 29.16
N THR A 12 28.51 3.32 30.25
CA THR A 12 29.21 4.00 31.34
C THR A 12 29.69 2.94 32.33
N GLY A 13 30.95 2.51 32.20
CA GLY A 13 31.60 1.58 33.13
C GLY A 13 32.57 2.31 34.07
N TRP A 14 32.66 1.88 35.32
CA TRP A 14 33.63 2.38 36.30
C TRP A 14 34.61 1.27 36.69
N GLY A 15 35.90 1.59 36.75
CA GLY A 15 36.98 0.60 36.84
C GLY A 15 37.35 -0.01 35.48
N ASP A 16 38.02 -1.17 35.47
CA ASP A 16 38.53 -1.84 34.26
C ASP A 16 37.45 -2.37 33.31
N ASN A 17 36.18 -2.38 33.74
CA ASN A 17 35.04 -2.87 32.98
C ASN A 17 34.38 -1.76 32.14
N ARG A 18 35.14 -1.10 31.26
CA ARG A 18 34.55 -0.14 30.30
C ARG A 18 33.73 -0.90 29.26
N ALA A 19 32.41 -0.80 29.34
CA ALA A 19 31.53 -1.26 28.27
C ALA A 19 31.76 -0.39 27.02
N GLY A 20 32.25 -1.00 25.94
CA GLY A 20 32.46 -0.33 24.66
C GLY A 20 31.15 0.21 24.06
N PRO A 21 31.22 1.17 23.11
CA PRO A 21 30.05 1.63 22.40
C PRO A 21 29.38 0.45 21.66
N SER A 22 28.06 0.32 21.81
CA SER A 22 27.24 -0.68 21.13
C SER A 22 26.36 0.03 20.11
N GLU A 23 26.36 -0.47 18.88
CA GLU A 23 25.49 -0.01 17.80
C GLU A 23 24.44 -1.09 17.52
N SER A 24 23.19 -0.69 17.37
CA SER A 24 22.07 -1.59 17.12
C SER A 24 21.18 -0.98 16.05
N VAL A 25 20.87 -1.77 15.03
CA VAL A 25 19.99 -1.38 13.92
C VAL A 25 18.66 -2.08 14.09
N SER A 26 17.56 -1.34 14.16
CA SER A 26 16.21 -1.90 14.14
C SER A 26 15.51 -1.59 12.81
N THR A 27 15.10 -2.65 12.12
CA THR A 27 14.37 -2.55 10.84
C THR A 27 12.88 -2.74 11.11
N HIS A 28 12.07 -1.73 10.78
CA HIS A 28 10.61 -1.83 10.89
C HIS A 28 10.00 -1.99 9.50
N VAL A 29 9.46 -3.19 9.24
CA VAL A 29 8.66 -3.45 8.04
C VAL A 29 7.20 -3.17 8.38
N THR A 30 6.71 -1.99 8.00
CA THR A 30 5.26 -1.70 8.09
C THR A 30 4.57 -2.18 6.82
N ALA A 31 3.59 -3.06 6.96
CA ALA A 31 2.71 -3.42 5.86
C ALA A 31 1.81 -2.22 5.55
N ARG A 32 2.11 -1.50 4.45
CA ARG A 32 1.20 -0.46 3.96
C ARG A 32 -0.11 -1.15 3.58
N ARG A 33 -1.24 -0.59 4.00
CA ARG A 33 -2.55 -1.02 3.47
C ARG A 33 -2.52 -0.90 1.94
N LEU A 34 -3.06 -1.90 1.26
CA LEU A 34 -3.10 -1.91 -0.22
C LEU A 34 -3.77 -0.65 -0.77
N VAL A 35 -4.84 -0.21 -0.09
CA VAL A 35 -5.52 1.06 -0.33
C VAL A 35 -6.05 1.60 1.00
N THR A 36 -5.99 2.91 1.20
CA THR A 36 -6.57 3.61 2.34
C THR A 36 -8.01 4.05 2.04
N PRO A 37 -8.87 4.23 3.07
CA PRO A 37 -10.24 4.69 2.85
C PRO A 37 -10.33 6.03 2.11
N ASP A 38 -9.44 6.98 2.39
CA ASP A 38 -9.38 8.27 1.70
C ASP A 38 -9.03 8.12 0.21
N GLU A 39 -8.10 7.22 -0.12
CA GLU A 39 -7.78 6.88 -1.52
C GLU A 39 -9.00 6.30 -2.23
N ILE A 40 -9.81 5.44 -1.57
CA ILE A 40 -11.07 4.90 -2.13
C ILE A 40 -12.10 6.01 -2.34
N MET A 41 -12.27 6.88 -1.35
CA MET A 41 -13.28 7.95 -1.40
C MET A 41 -12.98 9.01 -2.47
N ARG A 42 -11.72 9.16 -2.88
CA ARG A 42 -11.31 10.06 -3.97
C ARG A 42 -11.35 9.40 -5.35
N MET A 43 -11.71 8.12 -5.44
CA MET A 43 -11.78 7.44 -6.73
C MET A 43 -12.88 8.05 -7.61
N PRO A 44 -12.63 8.23 -8.93
CA PRO A 44 -13.66 8.63 -9.86
C PRO A 44 -14.85 7.65 -9.84
N ALA A 45 -16.07 8.19 -9.89
CA ALA A 45 -17.29 7.39 -9.77
C ALA A 45 -17.48 6.37 -10.91
N ASP A 46 -16.79 6.55 -12.03
CA ASP A 46 -16.77 5.69 -13.20
C ASP A 46 -15.66 4.64 -13.17
N THR A 47 -14.84 4.61 -12.13
CA THR A 47 -13.70 3.71 -11.98
C THR A 47 -13.92 2.69 -10.86
N LEU A 48 -13.29 1.52 -11.00
CA LEU A 48 -13.32 0.39 -10.07
C LEU A 48 -11.90 -0.14 -9.87
N LEU A 49 -11.66 -0.72 -8.69
CA LEU A 49 -10.43 -1.46 -8.39
C LEU A 49 -10.71 -2.95 -8.43
N LEU A 50 -10.10 -3.66 -9.38
CA LEU A 50 -10.24 -5.11 -9.53
C LEU A 50 -9.13 -5.82 -8.76
N LEU A 51 -9.55 -6.73 -7.88
CA LEU A 51 -8.66 -7.58 -7.10
C LEU A 51 -8.84 -9.03 -7.57
N ARG A 52 -7.93 -9.49 -8.43
CA ARG A 52 -7.89 -10.89 -8.90
C ARG A 52 -6.73 -11.61 -8.20
N GLN A 53 -6.98 -12.82 -7.72
CA GLN A 53 -5.96 -13.61 -7.04
C GLN A 53 -4.76 -13.85 -7.94
N GLY A 54 -3.55 -13.65 -7.40
CA GLY A 54 -2.30 -13.82 -8.13
C GLY A 54 -1.94 -12.66 -9.07
N GLU A 55 -2.83 -11.69 -9.24
CA GLU A 55 -2.63 -10.52 -10.10
C GLU A 55 -2.44 -9.25 -9.27
N ARG A 56 -1.77 -8.26 -9.87
CA ARG A 56 -1.70 -6.93 -9.27
C ARG A 56 -3.09 -6.27 -9.33
N PRO A 57 -3.47 -5.48 -8.32
CA PRO A 57 -4.69 -4.69 -8.37
C PRO A 57 -4.75 -3.85 -9.64
N LEU A 58 -5.88 -3.89 -10.34
CA LEU A 58 -6.06 -3.19 -11.61
C LEU A 58 -7.10 -2.08 -11.47
N TRP A 59 -6.78 -0.93 -12.02
CA TRP A 59 -7.72 0.17 -12.21
C TRP A 59 -8.52 -0.08 -13.48
N ALA A 60 -9.84 -0.17 -13.37
CA ALA A 60 -10.72 -0.48 -14.48
C ALA A 60 -11.91 0.47 -14.55
N SER A 61 -12.35 0.80 -15.77
CA SER A 61 -13.57 1.59 -15.96
C SER A 61 -14.82 0.73 -15.79
N LYS A 62 -15.90 1.32 -15.28
CA LYS A 62 -17.21 0.69 -15.21
C LYS A 62 -17.74 0.40 -16.61
N VAL A 63 -18.20 -0.83 -16.82
CA VAL A 63 -18.89 -1.23 -18.04
C VAL A 63 -20.31 -0.67 -18.02
N ARG A 64 -20.69 0.07 -19.06
CA ARG A 64 -22.02 0.67 -19.22
C ARG A 64 -22.65 0.21 -20.52
N TYR A 65 -23.73 -0.57 -20.42
CA TYR A 65 -24.42 -1.13 -21.58
C TYR A 65 -25.10 -0.06 -22.45
N TYR A 66 -25.48 1.08 -21.89
CA TYR A 66 -26.18 2.16 -22.62
C TYR A 66 -25.24 3.18 -23.28
N ASP A 67 -23.96 3.19 -22.90
CA ASP A 67 -23.00 4.23 -23.32
C ASP A 67 -21.93 3.66 -24.28
N GLN A 68 -21.60 2.38 -24.13
CA GLN A 68 -20.56 1.77 -24.95
C GLN A 68 -21.16 1.16 -26.22
N ARG A 69 -20.60 1.55 -27.38
CA ARG A 69 -21.03 1.12 -28.72
C ARG A 69 -21.11 -0.39 -28.89
N GLU A 70 -20.27 -1.14 -28.17
CA GLU A 70 -20.23 -2.61 -28.18
C GLU A 70 -21.56 -3.24 -27.73
N PHE A 71 -22.41 -2.48 -27.02
CA PHE A 71 -23.70 -2.93 -26.52
C PHE A 71 -24.91 -2.30 -27.22
N ALA A 72 -24.71 -1.45 -28.24
CA ALA A 72 -25.79 -0.81 -28.97
C ALA A 72 -26.71 -1.86 -29.64
N GLY A 73 -28.03 -1.75 -29.44
CA GLY A 73 -29.01 -2.69 -29.99
C GLY A 73 -29.13 -4.04 -29.27
N LEU A 74 -28.26 -4.35 -28.29
CA LEU A 74 -28.32 -5.61 -27.55
C LEU A 74 -29.26 -5.57 -26.33
N PHE A 75 -29.46 -4.38 -25.76
CA PHE A 75 -30.19 -4.18 -24.51
C PHE A 75 -31.16 -2.99 -24.57
N ASP A 76 -31.49 -2.51 -25.78
CA ASP A 76 -32.47 -1.44 -25.95
C ASP A 76 -33.87 -1.96 -25.57
N PRO A 77 -34.63 -1.22 -24.73
CA PRO A 77 -36.00 -1.60 -24.40
C PRO A 77 -36.88 -1.57 -25.66
N ALA A 78 -37.72 -2.61 -25.81
CA ALA A 78 -38.63 -2.80 -26.94
C ALA A 78 -39.69 -1.70 -27.06
#